data_AF-A0A1H8F6U8-F1
#
_entry.id   AF-A0A1H8F6U8-F1
#
_cell.length_a   1.000
_cell.length_b   1.000
_cell.length_c   1.000
_cell.angle_alpha   90.00
_cell.angle_beta   90.00
_cell.angle_gamma   90.00
#
_symmetry.space_group_name_H-M   'P 1'
#
loop_
_entity.id
_entity.type
_entity.pdbx_description
1 polymer ?
#
loop_
_entity_poly.entity_id
_entity_poly.type
_entity_poly.pdbx_seq_one_letter_code
_entity_poly.pdbx_strand_id
1 'polypeptide(L)'
;MNRYLVQLDFISFIKFNSLSFCCANTLFSPFNALFTFESSGIGRALLALFLAPFAGLLLGAVFGILAYPLYRFLTSRSEFLAALSGRFQEISDETPEESLPDK
;
A
#
# COMPACT_ATOMS: atom_id res chain seq x y z
N MET A 1 25.38 1.92 16.74
CA MET A 1 24.81 2.99 15.89
C MET A 1 23.53 2.42 15.32
N ASN A 2 22.39 2.64 15.99
CA ASN A 2 21.13 1.94 15.71
C ASN A 2 20.65 2.26 14.29
N ARG A 3 20.50 1.22 13.46
CA ARG A 3 19.92 1.33 12.11
C ARG A 3 18.41 1.21 12.23
N TYR A 4 17.69 2.31 12.05
CA TYR A 4 16.23 2.31 12.01
C TYR A 4 15.78 1.97 10.60
N LEU A 5 15.23 0.77 10.38
CA LEU A 5 14.58 0.40 9.12
C LEU A 5 13.15 0.90 9.15
N VAL A 6 12.83 1.79 8.22
CA VAL A 6 11.53 2.45 8.10
C VAL A 6 10.69 1.60 7.15
N GLN A 7 9.66 0.92 7.66
CA GLN A 7 8.73 0.12 6.88
C GLN A 7 7.29 0.36 7.36
N LEU A 8 6.34 0.53 6.43
CA LEU A 8 4.93 0.48 6.78
C LEU A 8 4.56 -0.96 7.16
N ASP A 9 3.92 -1.11 8.32
CA ASP A 9 3.24 -2.35 8.70
C ASP A 9 2.28 -2.79 7.60
N PHE A 10 2.14 -4.11 7.41
CA PHE A 10 1.27 -4.74 6.40
C PHE A 10 -0.11 -4.10 6.30
N ILE A 11 -0.78 -3.92 7.45
CA ILE A 11 -2.13 -3.36 7.51
C ILE A 11 -2.12 -1.88 7.06
N SER A 12 -1.11 -1.12 7.45
CA SER A 12 -0.98 0.29 7.07
C SER A 12 -0.66 0.44 5.58
N PHE A 13 0.18 -0.44 5.02
CA PHE A 13 0.46 -0.49 3.59
C PHE A 13 -0.80 -0.80 2.78
N ILE A 14 -1.57 -1.81 3.19
CA ILE A 14 -2.84 -2.16 2.53
C ILE A 14 -3.83 -1.00 2.61
N LYS A 15 -4.02 -0.39 3.79
CA LYS A 15 -4.94 0.75 3.95
C LYS A 15 -4.56 1.92 3.04
N PHE A 16 -3.27 2.27 2.99
CA PHE A 16 -2.77 3.33 2.13
C PHE A 16 -2.99 3.01 0.64
N ASN A 17 -2.70 1.77 0.23
CA ASN A 17 -2.90 1.30 -1.13
C ASN A 17 -4.40 1.31 -1.53
N SER A 18 -5.27 0.72 -0.71
CA SER A 18 -6.73 0.76 -0.88
C SER A 18 -7.27 2.18 -0.98
N LEU A 19 -6.81 3.11 -0.13
CA LEU A 19 -7.25 4.50 -0.17
C LEU A 19 -6.81 5.18 -1.47
N SER A 20 -5.57 4.92 -1.90
CA SER A 20 -5.02 5.49 -3.15
C SER A 20 -5.82 5.03 -4.37
N PHE A 21 -6.13 3.73 -4.46
CA PHE A 21 -6.95 3.19 -5.54
C PHE A 21 -8.41 3.63 -5.45
N CYS A 22 -8.97 3.80 -4.25
CA CYS A 22 -10.30 4.40 -4.08
C CYS A 22 -10.35 5.82 -4.67
N CYS A 23 -9.38 6.67 -4.32
CA CYS A 23 -9.27 8.04 -4.82
C CYS A 23 -9.08 8.06 -6.34
N ALA A 24 -8.15 7.26 -6.86
CA ALA A 24 -7.91 7.17 -8.29
C ALA A 24 -9.18 6.73 -9.04
N ASN A 25 -9.83 5.67 -8.58
CA ASN A 25 -11.02 5.14 -9.26
C ASN A 25 -12.21 6.10 -9.14
N THR A 26 -12.33 6.85 -8.05
CA THR A 26 -13.35 7.91 -7.89
C THR A 26 -13.09 9.08 -8.85
N LEU A 27 -11.83 9.46 -9.07
CA LEU A 27 -11.46 10.51 -10.03
C LEU A 27 -11.72 10.09 -11.47
N PHE A 28 -11.48 8.83 -11.82
CA PHE A 28 -11.73 8.31 -13.18
C PHE A 28 -13.18 7.86 -13.41
N SER A 29 -13.94 7.66 -12.34
CA SER A 29 -15.34 7.21 -12.36
C SER A 29 -16.27 8.02 -13.29
N PRO A 30 -16.22 9.37 -13.33
CA PRO A 30 -17.09 10.15 -14.20
C PRO A 30 -16.83 9.88 -15.69
N PHE A 31 -15.57 9.68 -16.08
CA PHE A 31 -15.22 9.33 -17.47
C PHE A 31 -15.80 7.95 -17.85
N ASN A 32 -15.71 6.99 -16.93
CA ASN A 32 -16.30 5.67 -17.13
C ASN A 32 -17.84 5.70 -17.17
N ALA A 33 -18.45 6.56 -16.34
CA ALA A 33 -19.89 6.78 -16.32
C ALA A 33 -20.39 7.45 -17.60
N LEU A 34 -19.64 8.41 -18.18
CA LEU A 34 -19.97 9.03 -19.47
C LEU A 34 -19.96 8.00 -20.61
N PHE A 35 -18.93 7.16 -20.68
CA PHE A 35 -18.86 6.08 -21.68
C PHE A 35 -19.99 5.05 -21.51
N THR A 36 -20.35 4.74 -20.26
CA THR A 36 -21.47 3.85 -19.95
C THR A 36 -22.82 4.48 -20.26
N PHE A 37 -22.95 5.80 -20.12
CA PHE A 37 -24.16 6.53 -20.46
C PHE A 37 -24.46 6.44 -21.96
N GLU A 38 -23.45 6.67 -22.81
CA GLU A 38 -23.61 6.58 -24.27
C GLU A 38 -24.03 5.18 -24.74
N SER A 39 -23.56 4.12 -24.06
CA SER A 39 -23.78 2.74 -24.49
C SER A 39 -24.94 2.01 -23.79
N SER A 40 -25.36 2.45 -22.60
CA SER A 40 -26.19 1.65 -21.70
C SER A 40 -27.19 2.45 -20.85
N GLY A 41 -27.26 3.78 -21.03
CA GLY A 41 -28.23 4.65 -20.39
C GLY A 41 -27.88 5.09 -18.96
N ILE A 42 -28.66 6.06 -18.45
CA ILE A 42 -28.36 6.82 -17.22
C ILE A 42 -28.29 5.97 -15.96
N GLY A 43 -29.13 4.93 -15.84
CA GLY A 43 -29.19 4.10 -14.63
C GLY A 43 -27.91 3.30 -14.40
N ARG A 44 -27.33 2.75 -15.48
CA ARG A 44 -26.07 2.00 -15.42
C ARG A 44 -24.87 2.93 -15.20
N ALA A 45 -24.90 4.12 -15.80
CA ALA A 45 -23.88 5.14 -15.57
C ALA A 45 -23.82 5.60 -14.10
N LEU A 46 -24.97 5.82 -13.47
CA LEU A 46 -25.06 6.16 -12.04
C LEU A 46 -24.57 5.00 -11.15
N LEU A 47 -24.93 3.75 -11.47
CA LEU A 47 -24.43 2.59 -10.75
C LEU A 47 -22.90 2.47 -10.86
N ALA A 48 -22.33 2.66 -12.05
CA ALA A 48 -20.89 2.67 -12.25
C ALA A 48 -20.22 3.77 -11.40
N LEU A 49 -20.86 4.94 -11.29
CA LEU A 49 -20.38 6.05 -10.49
C LEU A 49 -20.31 5.69 -8.99
N PHE A 50 -21.38 5.10 -8.46
CA PHE A 50 -21.49 4.70 -7.06
C PHE A 50 -20.62 3.49 -6.68
N LEU A 51 -20.43 2.53 -7.60
CA LEU A 51 -19.60 1.35 -7.34
C LEU A 51 -18.10 1.63 -7.46
N ALA A 52 -17.69 2.66 -8.20
CA ALA A 52 -16.28 2.98 -8.43
C ALA A 52 -15.41 3.06 -7.15
N PRO A 53 -15.80 3.76 -6.07
CA PRO A 53 -14.99 3.79 -4.85
C PRO A 53 -14.82 2.41 -4.21
N PHE A 54 -15.88 1.60 -4.16
CA PHE A 54 -15.83 0.25 -3.60
C PHE A 54 -14.97 -0.70 -4.44
N ALA A 55 -15.08 -0.61 -5.76
CA ALA A 55 -14.20 -1.33 -6.68
C ALA A 55 -12.74 -0.92 -6.49
N GLY A 56 -12.47 0.38 -6.32
CA GLY A 56 -11.12 0.89 -6.05
C GLY A 56 -10.56 0.40 -4.72
N LEU A 57 -11.37 0.38 -3.65
CA LEU A 57 -10.96 -0.15 -2.34
C LEU A 57 -10.58 -1.63 -2.40
N LEU A 58 -11.43 -2.45 -3.03
CA LEU A 58 -11.18 -3.89 -3.21
C LEU A 58 -9.92 -4.13 -4.04
N LEU A 59 -9.81 -3.43 -5.17
CA LEU A 59 -8.67 -3.57 -6.07
C LEU A 59 -7.36 -3.16 -5.37
N GLY A 60 -7.34 -2.03 -4.67
CA GLY A 60 -6.19 -1.60 -3.89
C GLY A 60 -5.88 -2.50 -2.69
N ALA A 61 -6.86 -3.20 -2.12
CA ALA A 61 -6.60 -4.21 -1.09
C ALA A 61 -5.90 -5.44 -1.68
N VAL A 62 -6.40 -5.95 -2.80
CA VAL A 62 -5.81 -7.10 -3.51
C VAL A 62 -4.40 -6.78 -3.99
N PHE A 63 -4.23 -5.64 -4.67
CA PHE A 63 -2.91 -5.18 -5.11
C PHE A 63 -1.99 -4.86 -3.92
N GLY A 64 -2.53 -4.33 -2.83
CA GLY A 64 -1.77 -4.11 -1.60
C GLY A 64 -1.21 -5.41 -1.01
N ILE A 65 -2.00 -6.48 -0.98
CA ILE A 65 -1.54 -7.80 -0.49
C ILE A 65 -0.45 -8.37 -1.40
N LEU A 66 -0.66 -8.31 -2.73
CA LEU A 66 0.29 -8.81 -3.73
C LEU A 66 1.59 -7.99 -3.79
N ALA A 67 1.50 -6.68 -3.62
CA ALA A 67 2.64 -5.77 -3.69
C ALA A 67 3.42 -5.68 -2.38
N TYR A 68 2.84 -6.08 -1.24
CA TYR A 68 3.53 -6.05 0.05
C TYR A 68 4.85 -6.85 0.11
N PRO A 69 4.95 -8.10 -0.37
CA PRO A 69 6.23 -8.83 -0.36
C PRO A 69 7.28 -8.11 -1.20
N LEU A 70 6.88 -7.52 -2.33
CA LEU A 70 7.77 -6.74 -3.18
C LEU A 70 8.20 -5.43 -2.49
N TYR A 71 7.27 -4.73 -1.83
CA TYR A 71 7.55 -3.54 -1.02
C TYR A 71 8.57 -3.85 0.09
N ARG A 72 8.37 -4.95 0.83
CA ARG A 72 9.28 -5.40 1.90
C ARG A 72 10.66 -5.76 1.35
N PHE A 73 10.71 -6.43 0.20
CA PHE A 73 11.98 -6.78 -0.46
C PHE A 73 12.75 -5.53 -0.89
N LEU A 74 12.09 -4.57 -1.55
CA LEU A 74 12.71 -3.33 -2.02
C LEU A 74 13.21 -2.45 -0.86
N THR A 75 12.39 -2.25 0.17
CA THR A 75 12.78 -1.46 1.35
C THR A 75 13.90 -2.10 2.16
N SER A 76 14.03 -3.44 2.16
CA SER A 76 15.18 -4.10 2.79
C SER A 76 16.51 -3.89 2.04
N ARG A 77 16.46 -3.52 0.76
CA ARG A 77 17.64 -3.40 -0.12
C ARG A 77 18.04 -1.96 -0.41
N SER A 78 17.19 -0.98 -0.13
CA SER A 78 17.47 0.42 -0.44
C SER A 78 17.17 1.35 0.73
N GLU A 79 18.20 2.04 1.22
CA GLU A 79 18.09 3.07 2.27
C GLU A 79 17.23 4.27 1.82
N PHE A 80 17.17 4.56 0.52
CA PHE A 80 16.34 5.63 -0.06
C PHE A 80 14.82 5.37 0.10
N LEU A 81 14.36 4.14 -0.19
CA LEU A 81 12.94 3.80 -0.01
C LEU A 81 12.56 3.66 1.45
N ALA A 82 13.50 3.25 2.31
CA ALA A 82 13.30 3.30 3.75
C ALA A 82 13.10 4.76 4.19
N ALA A 83 13.99 5.69 3.82
CA ALA A 83 13.86 7.10 4.21
C ALA A 83 12.51 7.75 3.82
N LEU A 84 11.91 7.33 2.70
CA LEU A 84 10.61 7.84 2.23
C LEU A 84 9.39 7.28 2.99
N SER A 85 9.51 6.19 3.76
CA SER A 85 8.35 5.47 4.31
C SER A 85 7.89 5.90 5.72
N GLY A 86 8.52 6.91 6.33
CA GLY A 86 7.90 7.77 7.35
C GLY A 86 7.59 7.25 8.77
N ARG A 87 8.03 6.07 9.24
CA ARG A 87 8.01 5.72 10.68
C ARG A 87 9.23 4.92 11.14
N PHE A 88 9.76 5.31 12.30
CA PHE A 88 10.93 4.72 12.96
C PHE A 88 10.54 3.46 13.72
N GLN A 89 11.15 2.32 13.37
CA GLN A 89 11.10 1.11 14.16
C GLN A 89 12.52 0.81 14.64
N GLU A 90 12.68 0.76 15.96
CA GLU A 90 13.96 0.57 16.63
C GLU A 90 14.35 -0.91 16.54
N ILE A 91 15.46 -1.20 15.86
CA ILE A 91 16.08 -2.53 15.91
C ILE A 91 16.77 -2.60 17.27
N SER A 92 16.22 -3.37 18.21
CA SER A 92 16.97 -3.78 19.39
C SER A 92 18.18 -4.57 18.93
N ASP A 93 19.38 -4.04 19.15
CA ASP A 93 20.63 -4.78 19.16
C ASP A 93 20.57 -5.80 20.32
N GLU A 94 19.79 -6.88 20.17
CA GLU A 94 20.14 -8.14 20.84
C GLU A 94 21.31 -8.72 20.06
N THR A 95 22.48 -8.12 20.32
CA THR A 95 23.76 -8.78 20.11
C THR A 95 23.71 -10.01 21.00
N PRO A 96 23.73 -11.26 20.46
CA PRO A 96 23.96 -12.40 21.31
C PRO A 96 25.31 -12.15 21.98
N GLU A 97 25.36 -12.12 23.32
CA GLU A 97 26.61 -12.11 24.06
C GLU A 97 27.48 -13.22 23.49
N GLU A 98 28.52 -12.82 22.75
CA GLU A 98 29.59 -13.70 22.35
C GLU A 98 30.30 -14.08 23.65
N SER A 99 29.95 -15.25 24.18
CA SER A 99 30.59 -15.81 25.37
C SER A 99 32.08 -15.95 25.09
N LEU A 100 32.86 -15.01 25.62
CA LEU A 100 34.32 -15.09 25.71
C LEU A 100 34.68 -16.46 26.32
N PRO A 101 35.51 -17.29 25.66
CA PRO A 101 36.03 -18.47 26.32
C PRO A 101 37.04 -18.03 27.38
N ASP A 102 36.74 -18.36 28.63
CA ASP A 102 37.73 -18.36 29.71
C ASP A 102 38.92 -19.25 29.31
N LYS A 103 40.11 -18.63 29.21
CA LYS A 103 41.40 -19.14 29.72
C LYS A 103 42.56 -18.20 29.48
#